data_AF-A0A523CDH6-F1
#
_entry.id   AF-A0A523CDH6-F1
#
_cell.length_a   1.000
_cell.length_b   1.000
_cell.length_c   1.000
_cell.angle_alpha   90.00
_cell.angle_beta   90.00
_cell.angle_gamma   90.00
#
_symmetry.space_group_name_H-M   'P 1'
#
loop_
_entity.id
_entity.type
_entity.pdbx_description
1 polymer ?
#
loop_
_entity_poly.entity_id
_entity_poly.type
_entity_poly.pdbx_seq_one_letter_code
_entity_poly.pdbx_strand_id
1 'polypeptide(L)'
;MPHPEEFKTKTHPELVKTKLDKCDLCHQVKKTDFLFCNDCHHGSASKWTYDPKVKWTTQHAKAVTTNGVAGCLGKCHEQKFCVDCHTKLKPVPTSHKDAKWLRDKLTVTAYGSKAAVASGKHALAAGTAIDSCEVCHGAGGTGSKFCKGCHGMDMPHPDTFKKNHVSGSKTPKLCANCHTFKELCSDCHHKDAKNGVAWAKQHPKAIAAGGAAQCFEKCHEDKQFCVSCHTKLKAVPASHNAKNWTRDLALKKAAGHSTAYKAQTDSCDYCHGTGGVEAKFCKSCHVLPMPHPADFKDTHKADFAAKKLTRKSCENCHNQFFCDNCHHAGSVANQPWRTYHPNLVKKNGAEPCFKCHKPTFCSYCHVRLIH
;
A
#
# COMPACT_ATOMS: atom_id res chain seq x y z
N MET A 1 63.31 29.45 -20.73
CA MET A 1 63.83 29.56 -19.35
C MET A 1 62.68 29.30 -18.40
N PRO A 2 62.72 28.27 -17.54
CA PRO A 2 61.67 28.06 -16.54
C PRO A 2 61.70 29.21 -15.52
N HIS A 3 60.52 29.69 -15.11
CA HIS A 3 60.43 30.69 -14.05
C HIS A 3 60.92 30.09 -12.72
N PRO A 4 61.56 30.89 -11.83
CA PRO A 4 61.92 30.46 -10.48
C PRO A 4 60.70 29.97 -9.70
N GLU A 5 60.90 29.01 -8.79
CA GLU A 5 59.80 28.43 -8.02
C GLU A 5 59.11 29.44 -7.10
N GLU A 6 59.87 30.41 -6.59
CA GLU A 6 59.34 31.55 -5.84
C GLU A 6 58.39 32.42 -6.67
N PHE A 7 58.66 32.59 -7.97
CA PHE A 7 57.75 33.30 -8.85
C PHE A 7 56.42 32.55 -8.95
N LYS A 8 56.45 31.25 -9.26
CA LYS A 8 55.24 30.45 -9.44
C LYS A 8 54.36 30.40 -8.18
N THR A 9 54.97 30.39 -7.00
CA THR A 9 54.28 30.13 -5.73
C THR A 9 53.92 31.38 -4.93
N LYS A 10 54.64 32.50 -5.10
CA LYS A 10 54.43 33.71 -4.27
C LYS A 10 54.10 34.96 -5.07
N THR A 11 54.88 35.29 -6.10
CA THR A 11 54.77 36.60 -6.76
C THR A 11 53.94 36.57 -8.05
N HIS A 12 53.68 35.40 -8.63
CA HIS A 12 52.85 35.22 -9.83
C HIS A 12 51.44 35.83 -9.69
N PRO A 13 50.67 35.61 -8.60
CA PRO A 13 49.31 36.15 -8.47
C PRO A 13 49.25 37.69 -8.44
N GLU A 14 50.32 38.36 -8.00
CA GLU A 14 50.40 39.82 -7.94
C GLU A 14 50.85 40.42 -9.27
N LEU A 15 51.85 39.80 -9.91
CA LEU A 15 52.41 40.26 -11.17
C LEU A 15 51.43 40.08 -12.34
N VAL A 16 50.71 38.96 -12.39
CA VAL A 16 49.80 38.66 -13.51
C VAL A 16 48.67 39.70 -13.64
N LYS A 17 48.25 40.31 -12.53
CA LYS A 17 47.21 41.36 -12.49
C LYS A 17 47.60 42.62 -13.26
N THR A 18 48.89 42.94 -13.31
CA THR A 18 49.38 44.21 -13.87
C THR A 18 50.32 44.06 -15.05
N LYS A 19 50.78 42.83 -15.35
CA LYS A 19 51.82 42.55 -16.36
C LYS A 19 51.42 41.47 -17.37
N LEU A 20 50.13 41.22 -17.57
CA LEU A 20 49.65 40.21 -18.53
C LEU A 20 50.27 40.37 -19.93
N ASP A 21 50.40 41.61 -20.42
CA ASP A 21 51.01 41.89 -21.73
C ASP A 21 52.49 41.49 -21.80
N LYS A 22 53.23 41.57 -20.68
CA LYS A 22 54.62 41.11 -20.64
C LYS A 22 54.70 39.58 -20.65
N CYS A 23 53.75 38.91 -20.00
CA CYS A 23 53.67 37.45 -20.05
C CYS A 23 53.34 36.96 -21.48
N ASP A 24 52.51 37.69 -22.21
CA ASP A 24 52.12 37.36 -23.59
C ASP A 24 53.30 37.38 -24.58
N LEU A 25 54.31 38.23 -24.34
CA LEU A 25 55.52 38.28 -25.18
C LEU A 25 56.24 36.93 -25.29
N CYS A 26 56.26 36.14 -24.20
CA CYS A 26 56.94 34.86 -24.17
C CYS A 26 55.97 33.67 -24.26
N HIS A 27 54.77 33.80 -23.68
CA HIS A 27 53.81 32.69 -23.61
C HIS A 27 52.73 32.73 -24.69
N GLN A 28 52.65 33.82 -25.47
CA GLN A 28 51.69 34.01 -26.56
C GLN A 28 50.25 33.66 -26.15
N VAL A 29 49.88 33.98 -24.91
CA VAL A 29 48.58 33.64 -24.31
C VAL A 29 47.41 34.20 -25.13
N LYS A 30 47.53 35.35 -25.77
CA LYS A 30 46.46 35.88 -26.63
C LYS A 30 46.33 35.11 -27.94
N LYS A 31 47.46 34.75 -28.56
CA LYS A 31 47.49 33.98 -29.82
C LYS A 31 47.07 32.52 -29.62
N THR A 32 47.33 31.99 -28.42
CA THR A 32 47.03 30.61 -28.04
C THR A 32 45.78 30.50 -27.17
N ASP A 33 44.89 31.48 -27.13
CA ASP A 33 43.66 31.41 -26.29
C ASP A 33 43.93 30.91 -24.84
N PHE A 34 45.03 31.41 -24.27
CA PHE A 34 45.50 31.14 -22.91
C PHE A 34 45.84 29.66 -22.62
N LEU A 35 46.17 28.86 -23.64
CA LEU A 35 46.51 27.43 -23.49
C LEU A 35 47.50 27.15 -22.35
N PHE A 36 48.60 27.90 -22.30
CA PHE A 36 49.62 27.75 -21.24
C PHE A 36 49.07 28.02 -19.84
N CYS A 37 48.21 29.03 -19.68
CA CYS A 37 47.59 29.35 -18.41
C CYS A 37 46.56 28.28 -18.02
N ASN A 38 45.78 27.80 -18.99
CA ASN A 38 44.75 26.80 -18.76
C ASN A 38 45.31 25.45 -18.32
N ASP A 39 46.50 25.07 -18.79
CA ASP A 39 47.15 23.83 -18.35
C ASP A 39 47.37 23.77 -16.83
N CYS A 40 47.70 24.91 -16.21
CA CYS A 40 47.80 25.02 -14.76
C CYS A 40 46.45 25.32 -14.11
N HIS A 41 45.78 26.41 -14.49
CA HIS A 41 44.58 26.92 -13.80
C HIS A 41 43.35 26.01 -13.99
N HIS A 42 43.19 25.44 -15.18
CA HIS A 42 42.10 24.53 -15.53
C HIS A 42 42.58 23.06 -15.63
N GLY A 43 43.87 22.80 -15.45
CA GLY A 43 44.46 21.46 -15.34
C GLY A 43 44.96 21.17 -13.92
N SER A 44 46.27 21.28 -13.68
CA SER A 44 46.88 20.76 -12.44
C SER A 44 46.28 21.35 -11.15
N ALA A 45 45.93 22.65 -11.14
CA ALA A 45 45.35 23.32 -9.98
C ALA A 45 43.93 22.83 -9.66
N SER A 46 43.17 22.39 -10.66
CA SER A 46 41.83 21.82 -10.53
C SER A 46 41.84 20.28 -10.47
N LYS A 47 43.03 19.66 -10.36
CA LYS A 47 43.26 18.21 -10.44
C LYS A 47 42.72 17.59 -11.74
N TRP A 48 42.80 18.32 -12.84
CA TRP A 48 42.36 17.89 -14.16
C TRP A 48 43.54 17.82 -15.13
N THR A 49 43.43 17.03 -16.20
CA THR A 49 44.39 17.06 -17.30
C THR A 49 43.76 17.87 -18.43
N TYR A 50 44.21 19.11 -18.60
CA TYR A 50 43.67 20.02 -19.61
C TYR A 50 44.09 19.57 -21.01
N ASP A 51 43.13 19.38 -21.91
CA ASP A 51 43.41 19.12 -23.32
C ASP A 51 43.40 20.45 -24.11
N PRO A 52 44.54 20.92 -24.63
CA PRO A 52 44.62 22.17 -25.39
C PRO A 52 43.88 22.11 -26.73
N LYS A 53 43.56 20.93 -27.24
CA LYS A 53 42.83 20.75 -28.51
C LYS A 53 41.32 20.86 -28.33
N VAL A 54 40.84 20.86 -27.08
CA VAL A 54 39.42 20.84 -26.76
C VAL A 54 39.05 22.13 -26.04
N LYS A 55 38.04 22.84 -26.54
CA LYS A 55 37.53 24.05 -25.89
C LYS A 55 37.20 23.75 -24.42
N TRP A 56 37.61 24.64 -23.52
CA TRP A 56 37.42 24.44 -22.07
C TRP A 56 35.96 24.09 -21.73
N THR A 57 34.98 24.75 -22.33
CA THR A 57 33.55 24.50 -22.08
C THR A 57 33.11 23.06 -22.38
N THR A 58 33.80 22.35 -23.26
CA THR A 58 33.51 20.95 -23.62
C THR A 58 34.10 19.96 -22.61
N GLN A 59 35.21 20.30 -21.96
CA GLN A 59 35.87 19.48 -20.93
C GLN A 59 35.51 19.89 -19.49
N HIS A 60 35.05 21.14 -19.29
CA HIS A 60 34.64 21.74 -18.01
C HIS A 60 33.63 20.87 -17.27
N ALA A 61 32.56 20.44 -17.97
CA ALA A 61 31.53 19.62 -17.36
C ALA A 61 32.11 18.31 -16.78
N LYS A 62 33.03 17.66 -17.51
CA LYS A 62 33.67 16.42 -17.08
C LYS A 62 34.60 16.64 -15.90
N ALA A 63 35.36 17.73 -15.91
CA ALA A 63 36.23 18.13 -14.80
C ALA A 63 35.41 18.33 -13.51
N VAL A 64 34.33 19.12 -13.58
CA VAL A 64 33.45 19.39 -12.43
C VAL A 64 32.75 18.13 -11.93
N THR A 65 32.25 17.26 -12.82
CA THR A 65 31.60 16.00 -12.40
C THR A 65 32.57 15.00 -11.77
N THR A 66 33.87 15.07 -12.10
CA THR A 66 34.88 14.15 -11.58
C THR A 66 35.48 14.64 -10.28
N ASN A 67 35.80 15.94 -10.20
CA ASN A 67 36.59 16.51 -9.11
C ASN A 67 35.75 17.34 -8.12
N GLY A 68 34.48 17.60 -8.43
CA GLY A 68 33.62 18.51 -7.67
C GLY A 68 33.97 19.99 -7.89
N VAL A 69 33.28 20.87 -7.18
CA VAL A 69 33.47 22.33 -7.28
C VAL A 69 34.33 22.91 -6.16
N ALA A 70 34.54 22.17 -5.06
CA ALA A 70 35.33 22.62 -3.91
C ALA A 70 36.74 23.11 -4.28
N GLY A 71 37.38 22.50 -5.29
CA GLY A 71 38.70 22.93 -5.77
C GLY A 71 38.69 24.26 -6.53
N CYS A 72 37.54 24.66 -7.07
CA CYS A 72 37.37 25.85 -7.90
C CYS A 72 36.82 27.03 -7.09
N LEU A 73 35.90 26.75 -6.15
CA LEU A 73 35.22 27.76 -5.33
C LEU A 73 36.16 28.37 -4.29
N GLY A 74 36.10 29.69 -4.13
CA GLY A 74 36.85 30.46 -3.13
C GLY A 74 38.32 30.70 -3.46
N LYS A 75 38.96 29.81 -4.23
CA LYS A 75 40.34 29.99 -4.71
C LYS A 75 40.43 30.70 -6.05
N CYS A 76 39.53 30.37 -6.99
CA CYS A 76 39.60 30.87 -8.36
C CYS A 76 38.27 31.46 -8.83
N HIS A 77 37.14 30.89 -8.40
CA HIS A 77 35.81 31.36 -8.76
C HIS A 77 34.96 31.62 -7.52
N GLU A 78 34.17 32.68 -7.58
CA GLU A 78 33.07 32.89 -6.65
C GLU A 78 31.81 32.17 -7.13
N GLN A 79 30.93 31.78 -6.21
CA GLN A 79 29.67 31.14 -6.56
C GLN A 79 28.84 31.97 -7.55
N LYS A 80 28.86 33.31 -7.40
CA LYS A 80 28.18 34.24 -8.31
C LYS A 80 28.65 34.09 -9.76
N PHE A 81 29.95 33.91 -9.99
CA PHE A 81 30.49 33.73 -11.34
C PHE A 81 29.89 32.49 -12.01
N CYS A 82 29.82 31.38 -11.28
CA CYS A 82 29.24 30.14 -11.78
C CYS A 82 27.75 30.33 -12.14
N VAL A 83 26.99 30.98 -11.25
CA VAL A 83 25.55 31.25 -11.45
C VAL A 83 25.33 32.16 -12.65
N ASP A 84 26.06 33.25 -12.78
CA ASP A 84 25.85 34.23 -13.85
C ASP A 84 26.11 33.58 -15.23
N CYS A 85 27.19 32.81 -15.34
CA CYS A 85 27.52 32.08 -16.56
C CYS A 85 26.45 31.01 -16.90
N HIS A 86 26.09 30.18 -15.92
CA HIS A 86 25.09 29.12 -16.13
C HIS A 86 23.67 29.67 -16.34
N THR A 87 23.33 30.82 -15.77
CA THR A 87 22.04 31.48 -16.02
C THR A 87 21.98 32.05 -17.43
N LYS A 88 23.10 32.64 -17.90
CA LYS A 88 23.21 33.18 -19.25
C LYS A 88 23.16 32.09 -20.32
N LEU A 89 23.93 31.01 -20.14
CA LEU A 89 24.04 29.91 -21.10
C LEU A 89 22.94 28.85 -20.96
N LYS A 90 22.22 28.87 -19.83
CA LYS A 90 21.20 27.88 -19.43
C LYS A 90 21.63 26.42 -19.66
N PRO A 91 22.87 26.00 -19.33
CA PRO A 91 23.26 24.61 -19.48
C PRO A 91 22.63 23.83 -18.31
N VAL A 92 21.53 23.12 -18.58
CA VAL A 92 20.86 22.29 -17.58
C VAL A 92 21.66 20.99 -17.42
N PRO A 93 22.12 20.64 -16.20
CA PRO A 93 22.79 19.37 -15.97
C PRO A 93 21.89 18.20 -16.39
N THR A 94 22.48 17.17 -16.99
CA THR A 94 21.74 15.98 -17.47
C THR A 94 20.94 15.28 -16.37
N SER A 95 21.34 15.46 -15.11
CA SER A 95 20.59 15.04 -13.92
C SER A 95 19.12 15.47 -13.93
N HIS A 96 18.80 16.66 -14.45
CA HIS A 96 17.43 17.20 -14.43
C HIS A 96 16.50 16.53 -15.44
N LYS A 97 17.05 15.77 -16.39
CA LYS A 97 16.30 14.99 -17.37
C LYS A 97 16.29 13.50 -17.04
N ASP A 98 16.99 13.09 -15.97
CA ASP A 98 17.09 11.71 -15.58
C ASP A 98 15.82 11.25 -14.87
N ALA A 99 15.10 10.31 -15.47
CA ALA A 99 13.88 9.75 -14.89
C ALA A 99 14.10 9.14 -13.49
N LYS A 100 15.34 8.76 -13.17
CA LYS A 100 15.74 8.18 -11.87
C LYS A 100 16.33 9.22 -10.90
N TRP A 101 16.27 10.50 -11.24
CA TRP A 101 16.81 11.57 -10.41
C TRP A 101 16.14 11.60 -9.04
N LEU A 102 14.81 11.74 -9.03
CA LEU A 102 14.04 11.82 -7.78
C LEU A 102 13.88 10.44 -7.12
N ARG A 103 13.66 9.38 -7.90
CA ARG A 103 13.35 8.03 -7.40
C ARG A 103 13.96 6.97 -8.30
N ASP A 104 14.62 5.97 -7.72
CA ASP A 104 15.01 4.73 -8.43
C ASP A 104 14.50 3.51 -7.65
N LYS A 105 15.32 2.47 -7.48
CA LYS A 105 14.96 1.25 -6.76
C LYS A 105 14.61 1.58 -5.31
N LEU A 106 13.54 0.98 -4.80
CA LEU A 106 13.19 1.12 -3.39
C LEU A 106 14.26 0.47 -2.50
N THR A 107 14.82 1.26 -1.59
CA THR A 107 15.82 0.84 -0.60
C THR A 107 15.29 1.12 0.80
N VAL A 108 14.23 0.41 1.18
CA VAL A 108 13.70 0.51 2.55
C VAL A 108 14.40 -0.46 3.49
N THR A 109 14.44 -0.07 4.76
CA THR A 109 14.93 -0.90 5.86
C THR A 109 13.95 -2.00 6.21
N ALA A 110 14.44 -3.23 6.35
CA ALA A 110 13.78 -4.19 7.23
C ALA A 110 13.82 -3.61 8.65
N TYR A 111 12.65 -3.46 9.26
CA TYR A 111 12.49 -2.82 10.56
C TYR A 111 13.40 -3.48 11.60
N GLY A 112 14.28 -2.67 12.22
CA GLY A 112 15.15 -3.12 13.32
C GLY A 112 16.45 -3.84 12.91
N SER A 113 16.76 -4.01 11.61
CA SER A 113 17.94 -4.79 11.20
C SER A 113 18.98 -4.05 10.36
N LYS A 114 18.59 -3.14 9.45
CA LYS A 114 19.53 -2.43 8.55
C LYS A 114 19.04 -1.00 8.29
N ALA A 115 19.94 -0.03 8.09
CA ALA A 115 19.62 1.35 7.70
C ALA A 115 19.23 1.47 6.23
N ALA A 116 18.45 2.51 5.87
CA ALA A 116 17.97 2.70 4.49
C ALA A 116 19.12 3.31 3.72
N VAL A 117 19.34 2.84 2.50
CA VAL A 117 20.36 3.41 1.62
C VAL A 117 19.67 4.41 0.69
N ALA A 118 20.32 5.51 0.35
CA ALA A 118 19.82 6.39 -0.70
C ALA A 118 19.72 5.64 -2.04
N SER A 119 18.63 5.82 -2.78
CA SER A 119 18.47 5.21 -4.12
C SER A 119 18.20 6.19 -5.24
N GLY A 120 17.52 7.30 -4.96
CA GLY A 120 17.38 8.38 -5.92
C GLY A 120 18.76 8.92 -6.29
N LYS A 121 19.02 9.10 -7.58
CA LYS A 121 20.32 9.63 -8.03
C LYS A 121 20.62 11.01 -7.45
N HIS A 122 19.59 11.83 -7.16
CA HIS A 122 19.78 13.11 -6.48
C HIS A 122 20.36 12.94 -5.07
N ALA A 123 19.89 11.93 -4.32
CA ALA A 123 20.36 11.67 -2.97
C ALA A 123 21.79 11.11 -2.97
N LEU A 124 22.12 10.25 -3.94
CA LEU A 124 23.48 9.74 -4.14
C LEU A 124 24.46 10.87 -4.53
N ALA A 125 24.03 11.74 -5.46
CA ALA A 125 24.83 12.89 -5.89
C ALA A 125 25.04 13.89 -4.74
N ALA A 126 23.98 14.24 -4.00
CA ALA A 126 24.05 15.13 -2.86
C ALA A 126 24.91 14.57 -1.73
N GLY A 127 24.87 13.26 -1.48
CA GLY A 127 25.74 12.59 -0.50
C GLY A 127 27.22 12.60 -0.89
N THR A 128 27.54 12.82 -2.16
CA THR A 128 28.92 12.88 -2.67
C THR A 128 29.46 14.31 -2.68
N ALA A 129 28.68 15.27 -3.20
CA ALA A 129 29.13 16.65 -3.42
C ALA A 129 27.94 17.63 -3.41
N ILE A 130 27.39 17.90 -2.22
CA ILE A 130 26.23 18.80 -2.08
C ILE A 130 26.55 20.25 -2.47
N ASP A 131 27.80 20.68 -2.26
CA ASP A 131 28.35 21.97 -2.67
C ASP A 131 28.14 22.26 -4.16
N SER A 132 28.20 21.22 -5.00
CA SER A 132 27.97 21.33 -6.45
C SER A 132 26.52 21.72 -6.76
N CYS A 133 25.56 21.29 -5.93
CA CYS A 133 24.16 21.69 -6.05
C CYS A 133 23.93 23.11 -5.52
N GLU A 134 24.63 23.48 -4.44
CA GLU A 134 24.51 24.80 -3.82
C GLU A 134 24.84 25.93 -4.79
N VAL A 135 25.74 25.69 -5.75
CA VAL A 135 26.06 26.64 -6.82
C VAL A 135 24.80 27.24 -7.43
N CYS A 136 23.82 26.43 -7.82
CA CYS A 136 22.58 26.90 -8.45
C CYS A 136 21.38 26.94 -7.51
N HIS A 137 21.36 26.09 -6.48
CA HIS A 137 20.19 25.90 -5.60
C HIS A 137 20.31 26.63 -4.25
N GLY A 138 21.39 27.37 -4.05
CA GLY A 138 21.63 28.18 -2.86
C GLY A 138 22.44 27.46 -1.79
N ALA A 139 23.23 28.23 -1.05
CA ALA A 139 24.12 27.72 -0.01
C ALA A 139 23.37 27.15 1.20
N GLY A 140 24.04 26.27 1.95
CA GLY A 140 23.54 25.72 3.22
C GLY A 140 23.06 24.28 3.16
N GLY A 141 23.57 23.50 2.21
CA GLY A 141 23.33 22.06 2.07
C GLY A 141 21.86 21.68 1.99
N THR A 142 21.51 20.59 2.66
CA THR A 142 20.12 20.12 2.80
C THR A 142 19.23 21.12 3.54
N GLY A 143 19.83 22.10 4.24
CA GLY A 143 19.15 23.16 4.96
C GLY A 143 18.80 24.40 4.13
N SER A 144 19.24 24.47 2.86
CA SER A 144 18.95 25.60 1.96
C SER A 144 17.45 25.77 1.73
N LYS A 145 17.00 26.99 1.40
CA LYS A 145 15.58 27.28 1.13
C LYS A 145 15.03 26.41 -0.01
N PHE A 146 15.85 26.11 -1.02
CA PHE A 146 15.48 25.23 -2.11
C PHE A 146 15.25 23.80 -1.63
N CYS A 147 16.21 23.22 -0.90
CA CYS A 147 16.11 21.85 -0.41
C CYS A 147 14.94 21.69 0.58
N LYS A 148 14.78 22.63 1.51
CA LYS A 148 13.66 22.65 2.47
C LYS A 148 12.30 22.76 1.78
N GLY A 149 12.23 23.48 0.66
CA GLY A 149 11.00 23.59 -0.14
C GLY A 149 10.48 22.26 -0.66
N CYS A 150 11.35 21.26 -0.85
CA CYS A 150 10.95 19.92 -1.28
C CYS A 150 10.91 18.92 -0.12
N HIS A 151 11.95 18.88 0.72
CA HIS A 151 12.11 17.86 1.76
C HIS A 151 11.17 18.08 2.95
N GLY A 152 11.00 19.31 3.42
CA GLY A 152 10.18 19.65 4.59
C GLY A 152 10.52 18.90 5.89
N MET A 153 11.65 18.19 5.93
CA MET A 153 12.16 17.42 7.05
C MET A 153 13.68 17.23 6.92
N ASP A 154 14.32 16.77 7.99
CA ASP A 154 15.78 16.59 8.03
C ASP A 154 16.24 15.44 7.13
N MET A 155 17.29 15.71 6.35
CA MET A 155 17.89 14.75 5.40
C MET A 155 19.39 14.60 5.63
N PRO A 156 19.92 13.36 5.68
CA PRO A 156 19.17 12.09 5.68
C PRO A 156 18.28 11.95 6.92
N HIS A 157 17.21 11.16 6.85
CA HIS A 157 16.35 10.92 8.01
C HIS A 157 17.19 10.38 9.18
N PRO A 158 16.99 10.86 10.42
CA PRO A 158 17.70 10.33 11.58
C PRO A 158 17.31 8.87 11.84
N ASP A 159 18.20 8.07 12.44
CA ASP A 159 17.94 6.66 12.78
C ASP A 159 16.71 6.48 13.71
N THR A 160 16.37 7.52 14.47
CA THR A 160 15.20 7.55 15.35
C THR A 160 13.90 7.88 14.63
N PHE A 161 13.94 8.29 13.36
CA PHE A 161 12.76 8.71 12.59
C PHE A 161 11.65 7.66 12.62
N LYS A 162 11.99 6.38 12.44
CA LYS A 162 11.00 5.29 12.49
C LYS A 162 10.28 5.16 13.84
N LYS A 163 10.95 5.48 14.95
CA LYS A 163 10.35 5.41 16.29
C LYS A 163 9.50 6.64 16.60
N ASN A 164 9.86 7.80 16.04
CA ASN A 164 9.35 9.09 16.49
C ASN A 164 8.40 9.77 15.49
N HIS A 165 8.26 9.26 14.25
CA HIS A 165 7.40 9.88 13.23
C HIS A 165 5.90 9.55 13.40
N VAL A 166 5.33 9.89 14.56
CA VAL A 166 3.90 9.66 14.82
C VAL A 166 3.00 10.64 14.03
N SER A 167 3.56 11.78 13.59
CA SER A 167 2.85 12.82 12.84
C SER A 167 2.74 12.57 11.33
N GLY A 168 3.48 11.60 10.77
CA GLY A 168 3.51 11.36 9.32
C GLY A 168 2.14 10.99 8.72
N SER A 169 1.25 10.40 9.52
CA SER A 169 -0.14 10.11 9.13
C SER A 169 -0.96 11.37 8.84
N LYS A 170 -0.62 12.50 9.49
CA LYS A 170 -1.29 13.79 9.29
C LYS A 170 -0.73 14.56 8.08
N THR A 171 0.45 14.18 7.59
CA THR A 171 1.14 14.85 6.47
C THR A 171 1.59 13.88 5.37
N PRO A 172 0.72 12.97 4.87
CA PRO A 172 1.11 11.95 3.90
C PRO A 172 1.61 12.53 2.57
N LYS A 173 1.15 13.76 2.24
CA LYS A 173 1.61 14.50 1.07
C LYS A 173 3.11 14.83 1.13
N LEU A 174 3.65 15.11 2.32
CA LEU A 174 5.07 15.38 2.50
C LEU A 174 5.90 14.13 2.13
N CYS A 175 5.50 12.97 2.63
CA CYS A 175 6.14 11.71 2.29
C CYS A 175 5.98 11.38 0.81
N ALA A 176 4.83 11.72 0.20
CA ALA A 176 4.56 11.54 -1.22
C ALA A 176 5.43 12.41 -2.14
N ASN A 177 6.18 13.39 -1.62
CA ASN A 177 7.20 14.10 -2.39
C ASN A 177 8.34 13.16 -2.83
N CYS A 178 8.63 12.14 -2.02
CA CYS A 178 9.76 11.22 -2.24
C CYS A 178 9.33 9.76 -2.39
N HIS A 179 8.22 9.36 -1.77
CA HIS A 179 7.72 7.99 -1.78
C HIS A 179 6.44 7.84 -2.61
N THR A 180 6.18 6.66 -3.13
CA THR A 180 4.88 6.30 -3.70
C THR A 180 3.99 5.64 -2.64
N PHE A 181 2.68 5.58 -2.90
CA PHE A 181 1.73 4.90 -2.01
C PHE A 181 2.14 3.45 -1.69
N LYS A 182 2.74 2.75 -2.66
CA LYS A 182 3.24 1.39 -2.51
C LYS A 182 4.30 1.28 -1.40
N GLU A 183 5.21 2.25 -1.35
CA GLU A 183 6.38 2.30 -0.46
C GLU A 183 6.01 2.83 0.93
N LEU A 184 5.15 3.85 0.98
CA LEU A 184 4.74 4.49 2.23
C LEU A 184 3.81 3.58 3.03
N CYS A 185 2.69 3.17 2.42
CA CYS A 185 1.60 2.54 3.15
C CYS A 185 1.82 1.04 3.36
N SER A 186 2.50 0.35 2.44
CA SER A 186 2.73 -1.10 2.55
C SER A 186 4.04 -1.36 3.29
N ASP A 187 5.15 -0.93 2.69
CA ASP A 187 6.48 -1.49 2.98
C ASP A 187 7.07 -1.01 4.32
N CYS A 188 6.60 0.12 4.85
CA CYS A 188 7.07 0.64 6.14
C CYS A 188 6.05 0.54 7.27
N HIS A 189 4.74 0.59 6.99
CA HIS A 189 3.70 0.60 8.01
C HIS A 189 3.12 -0.79 8.33
N HIS A 190 3.36 -1.82 7.52
CA HIS A 190 2.91 -3.19 7.81
C HIS A 190 4.09 -4.11 8.11
N LYS A 191 4.04 -4.78 9.27
CA LYS A 191 5.10 -5.67 9.79
C LYS A 191 5.52 -6.77 8.80
N ASP A 192 4.60 -7.24 7.97
CA ASP A 192 4.81 -8.37 7.03
C ASP A 192 4.80 -7.96 5.56
N ALA A 193 4.84 -6.66 5.26
CA ALA A 193 4.88 -6.22 3.86
C ALA A 193 6.20 -6.62 3.19
N LYS A 194 6.06 -7.18 1.99
CA LYS A 194 7.18 -7.43 1.08
C LYS A 194 7.38 -6.22 0.19
N ASN A 195 8.61 -5.70 0.22
CA ASN A 195 9.05 -4.58 -0.60
C ASN A 195 8.68 -4.76 -2.07
N GLY A 196 8.10 -3.72 -2.66
CA GLY A 196 7.76 -3.78 -4.07
C GLY A 196 6.57 -4.69 -4.40
N VAL A 197 5.81 -5.16 -3.39
CA VAL A 197 4.53 -5.85 -3.58
C VAL A 197 3.41 -4.95 -3.08
N ALA A 198 2.39 -4.71 -3.90
CA ALA A 198 1.26 -3.90 -3.48
C ALA A 198 0.55 -4.52 -2.27
N TRP A 199 0.26 -3.73 -1.22
CA TRP A 199 -0.38 -4.22 -0.01
C TRP A 199 -1.61 -5.08 -0.29
N ALA A 200 -2.49 -4.66 -1.21
CA ALA A 200 -3.71 -5.41 -1.55
C ALA A 200 -3.46 -6.88 -1.98
N LYS A 201 -2.27 -7.20 -2.52
CA LYS A 201 -1.91 -8.58 -2.92
C LYS A 201 -1.41 -9.46 -1.77
N GLN A 202 -0.95 -8.85 -0.69
CA GLN A 202 -0.35 -9.54 0.47
C GLN A 202 -1.15 -9.38 1.76
N HIS A 203 -2.03 -8.38 1.81
CA HIS A 203 -2.99 -8.09 2.87
C HIS A 203 -3.82 -9.32 3.28
N PRO A 204 -4.42 -10.12 2.35
CA PRO A 204 -5.22 -11.27 2.75
C PRO A 204 -4.42 -12.31 3.57
N LYS A 205 -3.14 -12.52 3.22
CA LYS A 205 -2.27 -13.45 3.93
C LYS A 205 -1.93 -12.94 5.33
N ALA A 206 -1.67 -11.64 5.47
CA ALA A 206 -1.39 -11.02 6.76
C ALA A 206 -2.59 -11.12 7.71
N ILE A 207 -3.80 -10.80 7.23
CA ILE A 207 -5.03 -10.91 8.02
C ILE A 207 -5.35 -12.37 8.38
N ALA A 208 -5.15 -13.31 7.45
CA ALA A 208 -5.37 -14.73 7.74
C ALA A 208 -4.42 -15.27 8.83
N ALA A 209 -3.21 -14.73 8.95
CA ALA A 209 -2.23 -15.17 9.93
C ALA A 209 -2.38 -14.47 11.30
N GLY A 210 -2.65 -13.16 11.31
CA GLY A 210 -2.63 -12.34 12.52
C GLY A 210 -3.98 -11.81 12.99
N GLY A 211 -5.05 -11.98 12.21
CA GLY A 211 -6.32 -11.31 12.44
C GLY A 211 -6.28 -9.80 12.18
N ALA A 212 -7.47 -9.17 12.17
CA ALA A 212 -7.62 -7.76 11.83
C ALA A 212 -7.67 -6.82 13.06
N ALA A 213 -7.95 -7.34 14.27
CA ALA A 213 -8.17 -6.53 15.48
C ALA A 213 -7.03 -5.53 15.76
N GLN A 214 -5.79 -6.01 15.74
CA GLN A 214 -4.57 -5.22 15.95
C GLN A 214 -4.37 -4.06 14.94
N CYS A 215 -5.04 -4.10 13.78
CA CYS A 215 -4.97 -3.03 12.79
C CYS A 215 -5.78 -1.80 13.23
N PHE A 216 -6.88 -2.00 13.96
CA PHE A 216 -7.82 -0.95 14.36
C PHE A 216 -7.37 -0.24 15.64
N GLU A 217 -6.74 -0.95 16.58
CA GLU A 217 -6.36 -0.40 17.89
C GLU A 217 -5.33 0.73 17.82
N LYS A 218 -4.60 0.84 16.70
CA LYS A 218 -3.46 1.77 16.58
C LYS A 218 -3.41 2.61 15.32
N CYS A 219 -3.99 2.17 14.20
CA CYS A 219 -3.68 2.77 12.90
C CYS A 219 -4.87 2.93 11.94
N HIS A 220 -5.83 1.99 11.93
CA HIS A 220 -7.01 2.05 11.07
C HIS A 220 -8.27 2.29 11.88
N GLU A 221 -8.44 3.50 12.40
CA GLU A 221 -9.55 3.85 13.31
C GLU A 221 -10.94 3.75 12.64
N ASP A 222 -11.02 3.98 11.33
CA ASP A 222 -12.28 3.94 10.58
C ASP A 222 -12.52 2.59 9.88
N LYS A 223 -13.48 1.82 10.42
CA LYS A 223 -13.94 0.56 9.84
C LYS A 223 -14.59 0.75 8.45
N GLN A 224 -15.14 1.93 8.15
CA GLN A 224 -15.78 2.21 6.85
C GLN A 224 -14.78 2.19 5.69
N PHE A 225 -13.50 2.49 5.96
CA PHE A 225 -12.46 2.36 4.95
C PHE A 225 -12.35 0.92 4.42
N CYS A 226 -12.36 -0.07 5.32
CA CYS A 226 -12.30 -1.48 4.96
C CYS A 226 -13.50 -1.89 4.12
N VAL A 227 -14.70 -1.53 4.57
CA VAL A 227 -15.96 -1.82 3.87
C VAL A 227 -15.96 -1.18 2.49
N SER A 228 -15.58 0.08 2.38
CA SER A 228 -15.55 0.81 1.12
C SER A 228 -14.56 0.20 0.13
N CYS A 229 -13.36 -0.14 0.59
CA CYS A 229 -12.34 -0.78 -0.24
C CYS A 229 -12.79 -2.16 -0.73
N HIS A 230 -13.26 -3.01 0.19
CA HIS A 230 -13.72 -4.36 -0.15
C HIS A 230 -14.95 -4.34 -1.05
N THR A 231 -15.88 -3.41 -0.82
CA THR A 231 -17.07 -3.24 -1.67
C THR A 231 -16.66 -2.78 -3.07
N LYS A 232 -15.78 -1.77 -3.18
CA LYS A 232 -15.27 -1.27 -4.46
C LYS A 232 -14.53 -2.35 -5.25
N LEU A 233 -13.74 -3.18 -4.56
CA LEU A 233 -12.99 -4.28 -5.17
C LEU A 233 -13.83 -5.56 -5.34
N LYS A 234 -15.08 -5.58 -4.87
CA LYS A 234 -15.93 -6.79 -4.77
C LYS A 234 -15.22 -7.95 -4.08
N ALA A 235 -14.37 -7.62 -3.10
CA ALA A 235 -13.56 -8.57 -2.35
C ALA A 235 -14.34 -9.09 -1.14
N VAL A 236 -15.08 -10.19 -1.35
CA VAL A 236 -15.80 -10.89 -0.27
C VAL A 236 -15.00 -12.07 0.27
N PRO A 237 -15.14 -12.42 1.56
CA PRO A 237 -14.51 -13.61 2.11
C PRO A 237 -15.03 -14.89 1.42
N ALA A 238 -14.22 -15.94 1.42
CA ALA A 238 -14.57 -17.24 0.83
C ALA A 238 -15.89 -17.84 1.37
N SER A 239 -16.31 -17.43 2.56
CA SER A 239 -17.61 -17.80 3.15
C SER A 239 -18.80 -17.51 2.24
N HIS A 240 -18.74 -16.46 1.41
CA HIS A 240 -19.84 -16.09 0.52
C HIS A 240 -20.06 -17.08 -0.64
N ASN A 241 -19.10 -17.97 -0.88
CA ASN A 241 -19.19 -19.02 -1.90
C ASN A 241 -19.42 -20.42 -1.28
N ALA A 242 -19.61 -20.51 0.04
CA ALA A 242 -19.80 -21.77 0.72
C ALA A 242 -21.21 -22.34 0.50
N LYS A 243 -21.30 -23.56 -0.06
CA LYS A 243 -22.57 -24.22 -0.42
C LYS A 243 -23.49 -24.50 0.78
N ASN A 244 -22.92 -24.71 1.97
CA ASN A 244 -23.64 -24.99 3.21
C ASN A 244 -23.62 -23.80 4.19
N TRP A 245 -23.52 -22.57 3.68
CA TRP A 245 -23.36 -21.38 4.51
C TRP A 245 -24.59 -21.13 5.41
N THR A 246 -25.79 -21.02 4.85
CA THR A 246 -27.03 -20.71 5.57
C THR A 246 -27.86 -21.95 5.93
N ARG A 247 -27.84 -22.99 5.08
CA ARG A 247 -28.62 -24.22 5.28
C ARG A 247 -27.70 -25.43 5.41
N ASP A 248 -27.99 -26.25 6.41
CA ASP A 248 -27.52 -27.62 6.49
C ASP A 248 -28.70 -28.57 6.25
N LEU A 249 -28.54 -29.49 5.29
CA LEU A 249 -29.56 -30.50 4.98
C LEU A 249 -29.51 -31.69 5.95
N ALA A 250 -28.49 -31.77 6.80
CA ALA A 250 -28.36 -32.78 7.83
C ALA A 250 -28.73 -32.20 9.20
N LEU A 251 -29.77 -32.76 9.83
CA LEU A 251 -30.33 -32.33 11.13
C LEU A 251 -29.37 -32.34 12.33
N LYS A 252 -28.13 -32.78 12.14
CA LYS A 252 -27.13 -32.96 13.20
C LYS A 252 -25.89 -32.09 13.03
N LYS A 253 -25.87 -31.18 12.03
CA LYS A 253 -24.75 -30.30 11.77
C LYS A 253 -25.22 -28.85 11.69
N ALA A 254 -24.42 -27.95 12.26
CA ALA A 254 -24.70 -26.54 12.24
C ALA A 254 -24.30 -25.95 10.87
N ALA A 255 -25.08 -24.98 10.38
CA ALA A 255 -24.77 -24.28 9.14
C ALA A 255 -23.39 -23.59 9.22
N GLY A 256 -22.68 -23.50 8.09
CA GLY A 256 -21.29 -23.03 8.04
C GLY A 256 -21.09 -21.65 8.65
N HIS A 257 -22.08 -20.76 8.53
CA HIS A 257 -22.00 -19.41 9.12
C HIS A 257 -21.90 -19.41 10.64
N SER A 258 -22.51 -20.39 11.32
CA SER A 258 -22.49 -20.46 12.78
C SER A 258 -21.10 -20.77 13.34
N THR A 259 -20.38 -21.70 12.69
CA THR A 259 -18.99 -22.04 13.03
C THR A 259 -18.06 -20.88 12.73
N ALA A 260 -18.22 -20.26 11.55
CA ALA A 260 -17.41 -19.11 11.16
C ALA A 260 -17.63 -17.90 12.08
N TYR A 261 -18.88 -17.62 12.46
CA TYR A 261 -19.21 -16.54 13.39
C TYR A 261 -18.56 -16.77 14.77
N LYS A 262 -18.61 -17.99 15.31
CA LYS A 262 -17.95 -18.33 16.59
C LYS A 262 -16.42 -18.18 16.53
N ALA A 263 -15.82 -18.41 15.37
CA ALA A 263 -14.37 -18.27 15.21
C ALA A 263 -13.94 -16.79 15.23
N GLN A 264 -14.73 -15.89 14.63
CA GLN A 264 -14.43 -14.45 14.56
C GLN A 264 -15.73 -13.64 14.55
N THR A 265 -16.28 -13.34 15.73
CA THR A 265 -17.61 -12.72 15.89
C THR A 265 -17.68 -11.29 15.35
N ASP A 266 -16.58 -10.55 15.45
CA ASP A 266 -16.44 -9.17 14.99
C ASP A 266 -16.26 -9.06 13.47
N SER A 267 -15.76 -10.12 12.82
CA SER A 267 -15.49 -10.14 11.38
C SER A 267 -16.72 -9.86 10.52
N CYS A 268 -17.90 -10.26 10.99
CA CYS A 268 -19.17 -10.11 10.27
C CYS A 268 -19.73 -8.69 10.44
N ASP A 269 -19.58 -8.11 11.63
CA ASP A 269 -20.10 -6.79 11.97
C ASP A 269 -19.51 -5.67 11.09
N TYR A 270 -18.27 -5.86 10.60
CA TYR A 270 -17.64 -4.90 9.70
C TYR A 270 -18.51 -4.60 8.48
N CYS A 271 -19.12 -5.62 7.87
CA CYS A 271 -19.89 -5.46 6.63
C CYS A 271 -21.41 -5.60 6.83
N HIS A 272 -21.84 -6.39 7.81
CA HIS A 272 -23.24 -6.74 8.01
C HIS A 272 -23.93 -5.91 9.10
N GLY A 273 -23.21 -4.99 9.74
CA GLY A 273 -23.73 -4.06 10.72
C GLY A 273 -23.30 -4.42 12.15
N THR A 274 -23.13 -3.40 12.97
CA THR A 274 -22.68 -3.56 14.35
C THR A 274 -23.78 -4.14 15.25
N GLY A 275 -23.37 -4.86 16.30
CA GLY A 275 -24.26 -5.41 17.31
C GLY A 275 -24.37 -6.93 17.26
N GLY A 276 -23.48 -7.62 16.54
CA GLY A 276 -23.46 -9.07 16.46
C GLY A 276 -24.79 -9.63 15.98
N VAL A 277 -25.28 -10.65 16.69
CA VAL A 277 -26.59 -11.29 16.43
C VAL A 277 -27.77 -10.31 16.48
N GLU A 278 -27.62 -9.16 17.12
CA GLU A 278 -28.66 -8.15 17.22
C GLU A 278 -28.73 -7.20 16.01
N ALA A 279 -27.72 -7.24 15.12
CA ALA A 279 -27.67 -6.40 13.94
C ALA A 279 -28.90 -6.64 13.03
N LYS A 280 -29.37 -5.59 12.36
CA LYS A 280 -30.55 -5.65 11.47
C LYS A 280 -30.41 -6.74 10.39
N PHE A 281 -29.19 -6.94 9.88
CA PHE A 281 -28.89 -8.02 8.92
C PHE A 281 -29.16 -9.40 9.54
N CYS A 282 -28.60 -9.68 10.72
CA CYS A 282 -28.78 -10.95 11.41
C CYS A 282 -30.26 -11.21 11.76
N LYS A 283 -30.95 -10.20 12.31
CA LYS A 283 -32.39 -10.29 12.65
C LYS A 283 -33.30 -10.50 11.45
N SER A 284 -32.86 -10.17 10.23
CA SER A 284 -33.66 -10.42 9.02
C SER A 284 -33.87 -11.92 8.76
N CYS A 285 -32.97 -12.77 9.25
CA CYS A 285 -33.11 -14.23 9.17
C CYS A 285 -33.38 -14.86 10.55
N HIS A 286 -32.72 -14.39 11.60
CA HIS A 286 -32.83 -14.90 12.98
C HIS A 286 -34.04 -14.28 13.70
N VAL A 287 -35.24 -14.63 13.24
CA VAL A 287 -36.51 -14.20 13.84
C VAL A 287 -36.90 -15.02 15.09
N LEU A 288 -36.11 -16.03 15.42
CA LEU A 288 -36.27 -16.95 16.55
C LEU A 288 -34.94 -17.02 17.33
N PRO A 289 -34.97 -17.17 18.66
CA PRO A 289 -33.77 -17.42 19.46
C PRO A 289 -33.02 -18.67 18.98
N MET A 290 -31.70 -18.58 18.89
CA MET A 290 -30.82 -19.67 18.45
C MET A 290 -29.70 -19.89 19.48
N PRO A 291 -29.45 -21.15 19.94
CA PRO A 291 -30.24 -22.35 19.66
C PRO A 291 -31.69 -22.22 20.15
N HIS A 292 -32.62 -22.93 19.50
CA HIS A 292 -34.02 -22.93 19.95
C HIS A 292 -34.11 -23.41 21.41
N PRO A 293 -35.07 -22.89 22.20
CA PRO A 293 -35.35 -23.40 23.54
C PRO A 293 -35.61 -24.91 23.57
N ALA A 294 -35.25 -25.58 24.67
CA ALA A 294 -35.38 -27.03 24.80
C ALA A 294 -36.85 -27.51 24.66
N ASP A 295 -37.80 -26.69 25.09
CA ASP A 295 -39.25 -26.91 25.04
C ASP A 295 -39.89 -26.45 23.72
N PHE A 296 -39.11 -25.95 22.75
CA PHE A 296 -39.64 -25.40 21.49
C PHE A 296 -40.52 -26.39 20.71
N LYS A 297 -40.21 -27.69 20.81
CA LYS A 297 -41.01 -28.77 20.20
C LYS A 297 -42.45 -28.76 20.69
N ASP A 298 -42.68 -28.42 21.95
CA ASP A 298 -43.99 -28.46 22.58
C ASP A 298 -44.70 -27.09 22.53
N THR A 299 -43.93 -26.00 22.50
CA THR A 299 -44.47 -24.64 22.56
C THR A 299 -44.78 -24.01 21.20
N HIS A 300 -44.09 -24.40 20.11
CA HIS A 300 -44.26 -23.73 18.80
C HIS A 300 -45.69 -23.81 18.24
N LYS A 301 -46.48 -24.84 18.61
CA LYS A 301 -47.89 -24.96 18.22
C LYS A 301 -48.72 -23.74 18.65
N ALA A 302 -48.51 -23.26 19.88
CA ALA A 302 -49.22 -22.11 20.40
C ALA A 302 -48.84 -20.83 19.64
N ASP A 303 -47.58 -20.69 19.23
CA ASP A 303 -47.11 -19.54 18.45
C ASP A 303 -47.66 -19.51 17.02
N PHE A 304 -47.87 -20.68 16.39
CA PHE A 304 -48.61 -20.77 15.12
C PHE A 304 -50.07 -20.36 15.28
N ALA A 305 -50.74 -20.82 16.35
CA ALA A 305 -52.12 -20.43 16.64
C ALA A 305 -52.26 -18.93 16.91
N ALA A 306 -51.29 -18.34 17.62
CA ALA A 306 -51.20 -16.91 17.89
C ALA A 306 -50.68 -16.08 16.70
N LYS A 307 -50.40 -16.70 15.54
CA LYS A 307 -49.82 -16.06 14.34
C LYS A 307 -48.49 -15.34 14.59
N LYS A 308 -47.77 -15.70 15.65
CA LYS A 308 -46.42 -15.19 15.95
C LYS A 308 -45.37 -15.80 15.03
N LEU A 309 -45.61 -17.04 14.59
CA LEU A 309 -44.74 -17.74 13.65
C LEU A 309 -45.49 -18.09 12.38
N THR A 310 -44.74 -18.10 11.28
CA THR A 310 -45.22 -18.57 9.99
C THR A 310 -44.33 -19.70 9.52
N ARG A 311 -44.86 -20.54 8.64
CA ARG A 311 -44.08 -21.58 7.97
C ARG A 311 -42.85 -21.00 7.25
N LYS A 312 -42.98 -19.81 6.67
CA LYS A 312 -41.87 -19.08 6.03
C LYS A 312 -40.72 -18.76 6.99
N SER A 313 -41.04 -18.46 8.26
CA SER A 313 -40.04 -18.22 9.30
C SER A 313 -39.14 -19.44 9.53
N CYS A 314 -39.72 -20.64 9.51
CA CYS A 314 -38.98 -21.90 9.65
C CYS A 314 -38.25 -22.27 8.36
N GLU A 315 -38.90 -22.03 7.22
CA GLU A 315 -38.36 -22.31 5.89
C GLU A 315 -37.14 -21.44 5.56
N ASN A 316 -36.84 -20.39 6.31
CA ASN A 316 -35.58 -19.65 6.21
C ASN A 316 -34.35 -20.57 6.38
N CYS A 317 -34.44 -21.55 7.29
CA CYS A 317 -33.34 -22.45 7.63
C CYS A 317 -33.67 -23.91 7.30
N HIS A 318 -34.90 -24.34 7.57
CA HIS A 318 -35.35 -25.72 7.39
C HIS A 318 -36.02 -25.93 6.02
N ASN A 319 -36.04 -27.16 5.52
CA ASN A 319 -36.78 -27.56 4.32
C ASN A 319 -38.04 -28.35 4.71
N GLN A 320 -38.87 -28.73 3.73
CA GLN A 320 -40.10 -29.50 3.98
C GLN A 320 -39.83 -30.80 4.76
N PHE A 321 -38.71 -31.48 4.52
CA PHE A 321 -38.39 -32.75 5.17
C PHE A 321 -38.24 -32.60 6.68
N PHE A 322 -37.80 -31.44 7.17
CA PHE A 322 -37.77 -31.15 8.60
C PHE A 322 -39.15 -31.26 9.24
N CYS A 323 -40.15 -30.63 8.62
CA CYS A 323 -41.53 -30.68 9.10
C CYS A 323 -42.06 -32.13 9.06
N ASP A 324 -41.78 -32.85 7.98
CA ASP A 324 -42.25 -34.23 7.77
C ASP A 324 -41.74 -35.18 8.86
N ASN A 325 -40.50 -34.99 9.34
CA ASN A 325 -39.91 -35.84 10.38
C ASN A 325 -40.69 -35.89 11.69
N CYS A 326 -41.51 -34.87 11.98
CA CYS A 326 -42.36 -34.84 13.17
C CYS A 326 -43.86 -34.89 12.84
N HIS A 327 -44.28 -34.28 11.72
CA HIS A 327 -45.70 -34.19 11.34
C HIS A 327 -46.20 -35.36 10.48
N HIS A 328 -45.30 -36.18 9.93
CA HIS A 328 -45.64 -37.39 9.19
C HIS A 328 -45.01 -38.61 9.86
N ALA A 329 -45.84 -39.43 10.51
CA ALA A 329 -45.38 -40.66 11.16
C ALA A 329 -44.82 -41.64 10.11
N GLY A 330 -43.59 -42.12 10.33
CA GLY A 330 -42.90 -42.99 9.38
C GLY A 330 -42.21 -42.26 8.22
N SER A 331 -42.00 -40.95 8.35
CA SER A 331 -41.22 -40.16 7.41
C SER A 331 -39.77 -40.63 7.30
N VAL A 332 -39.24 -40.54 6.08
CA VAL A 332 -37.85 -40.87 5.76
C VAL A 332 -37.06 -39.56 5.65
N ALA A 333 -35.98 -39.46 6.42
CA ALA A 333 -35.14 -38.28 6.43
C ALA A 333 -34.61 -37.96 5.02
N ASN A 334 -34.72 -36.67 4.63
CA ASN A 334 -34.22 -36.14 3.36
C ASN A 334 -34.84 -36.76 2.09
N GLN A 335 -36.05 -37.32 2.18
CA GLN A 335 -36.78 -37.81 1.02
C GLN A 335 -38.13 -37.10 0.83
N PRO A 336 -38.55 -36.85 -0.42
CA PRO A 336 -39.89 -36.35 -0.72
C PRO A 336 -40.98 -37.33 -0.27
N TRP A 337 -42.02 -36.83 0.41
CA TRP A 337 -43.21 -37.59 0.80
C TRP A 337 -43.73 -38.55 -0.30
N ARG A 338 -43.70 -38.10 -1.57
CA ARG A 338 -44.13 -38.90 -2.73
C ARG A 338 -43.39 -40.23 -2.89
N THR A 339 -42.17 -40.37 -2.39
CA THR A 339 -41.36 -41.58 -2.55
C THR A 339 -41.69 -42.69 -1.56
N TYR A 340 -42.25 -42.36 -0.39
CA TYR A 340 -42.46 -43.35 0.67
C TYR A 340 -43.89 -43.40 1.22
N HIS A 341 -44.72 -42.38 1.01
CA HIS A 341 -46.10 -42.41 1.49
C HIS A 341 -46.98 -43.54 0.94
N PRO A 342 -46.79 -44.08 -0.28
CA PRO A 342 -47.59 -45.22 -0.73
C PRO A 342 -47.41 -46.43 0.17
N ASN A 343 -46.19 -46.65 0.69
CA ASN A 343 -45.91 -47.74 1.63
C ASN A 343 -46.60 -47.52 2.98
N LEU A 344 -46.66 -46.28 3.44
CA LEU A 344 -47.37 -45.92 4.69
C LEU A 344 -48.88 -46.12 4.55
N VAL A 345 -49.47 -45.66 3.45
CA VAL A 345 -50.91 -45.83 3.17
C VAL A 345 -51.25 -47.31 2.97
N LYS A 346 -50.41 -48.08 2.27
CA LYS A 346 -50.59 -49.53 2.10
C LYS A 346 -50.56 -50.28 3.45
N LYS A 347 -49.69 -49.85 4.38
CA LYS A 347 -49.52 -50.50 5.68
C LYS A 347 -50.61 -50.12 6.69
N ASN A 348 -50.97 -48.84 6.75
CA ASN A 348 -51.78 -48.28 7.84
C ASN A 348 -53.18 -47.80 7.41
N GLY A 349 -53.50 -47.87 6.12
CA GLY A 349 -54.69 -47.25 5.54
C GLY A 349 -54.60 -45.72 5.46
N ALA A 350 -55.62 -45.09 4.87
CA ALA A 350 -55.70 -43.63 4.72
C ALA A 350 -56.43 -42.94 5.90
N GLU A 351 -57.15 -43.69 6.74
CA GLU A 351 -57.97 -43.15 7.83
C GLU A 351 -57.21 -42.24 8.80
N PRO A 352 -55.99 -42.57 9.27
CA PRO A 352 -55.24 -41.71 10.19
C PRO A 352 -54.91 -40.34 9.57
N CYS A 353 -54.76 -40.28 8.24
CA CYS A 353 -54.44 -39.05 7.52
C CYS A 353 -55.60 -38.04 7.57
N PHE A 354 -56.84 -38.52 7.63
CA PHE A 354 -58.03 -37.65 7.66
C PHE A 354 -58.20 -36.88 8.98
N LYS A 355 -57.43 -37.22 10.02
CA LYS A 355 -57.35 -36.42 11.25
C LYS A 355 -56.76 -35.03 11.01
N CYS A 356 -55.97 -34.87 9.94
CA CYS A 356 -55.28 -33.61 9.62
C CYS A 356 -55.51 -33.13 8.19
N HIS A 357 -55.86 -34.01 7.25
CA HIS A 357 -56.06 -33.68 5.84
C HIS A 357 -57.50 -33.93 5.40
N LYS A 358 -58.07 -33.05 4.58
CA LYS A 358 -59.38 -33.29 3.94
C LYS A 358 -59.24 -34.33 2.82
N PRO A 359 -60.28 -35.13 2.51
CA PRO A 359 -60.26 -36.08 1.39
C PRO A 359 -59.88 -35.46 0.03
N THR A 360 -60.20 -34.18 -0.17
CA THR A 360 -59.84 -33.42 -1.38
C THR A 360 -58.32 -33.22 -1.55
N PHE A 361 -57.52 -33.47 -0.52
CA PHE A 361 -56.06 -33.40 -0.62
C PHE A 361 -55.50 -34.53 -1.49
N CYS A 362 -56.04 -35.75 -1.35
CA CYS A 362 -55.65 -36.90 -2.15
C CYS A 362 -56.08 -36.74 -3.61
N SER A 363 -57.29 -36.18 -3.82
CA SER A 363 -57.84 -36.00 -5.17
C SER A 363 -57.05 -35.01 -6.00
N TYR A 364 -56.32 -34.08 -5.38
CA TYR A 364 -55.43 -33.17 -6.11
C TYR A 364 -54.39 -33.91 -6.96
N CYS A 365 -53.81 -35.00 -6.45
CA CYS A 365 -52.80 -35.78 -7.17
C CYS A 365 -53.37 -37.05 -7.83
N HIS A 366 -54.31 -37.73 -7.17
CA HIS A 366 -54.81 -39.04 -7.62
C HIS A 366 -56.06 -38.98 -8.50
N VAL A 367 -56.64 -37.79 -8.67
CA VAL A 367 -57.84 -37.57 -9.52
C VAL A 367 -57.61 -36.43 -10.52
N ARG A 368 -57.00 -35.32 -10.10
CA ARG A 368 -56.79 -34.12 -10.93
C ARG A 368 -55.52 -34.09 -11.77
N LEU A 369 -54.48 -34.86 -11.42
CA LEU A 369 -53.19 -34.87 -12.12
C LEU A 369 -53.04 -36.06 -13.09
N ILE A 370 -54.13 -36.68 -13.52
CA ILE A 370 -54.11 -37.67 -14.61
C ILE A 370 -54.05 -36.90 -15.95
N HIS A 371 -52.85 -36.42 -16.30
CA HIS A 371 -52.45 -36.09 -17.67
C HIS A 371 -51.01 -36.56 -17.87
#